data_AF-A0A848RV66-F1
#
_entry.id   AF-A0A848RV66-F1
#
_cell.length_a   1.000
_cell.length_b   1.000
_cell.length_c   1.000
_cell.angle_alpha   90.00
_cell.angle_beta   90.00
_cell.angle_gamma   90.00
#
_symmetry.space_group_name_H-M   'P 1'
#
loop_
_entity.id
_entity.type
_entity.pdbx_description
1 polymer ?
#
loop_
_entity_poly.entity_id
_entity_poly.type
_entity_poly.pdbx_seq_one_letter_code
_entity_poly.pdbx_strand_id
1 'polypeptide(L)'
;MTQFVCRLARVTGRLGVAQRGQARAILDALNLVRISSQICDLAGLLEPTVLRSLDAIHLATALQVGDDLEALVTYDLRLGVAAQMVGIPLLSPGYSK
;
A
#
# COMPACT_ATOMS: atom_id res chain seq x y z
N MET A 1 -2.44 2.09 -1.52
CA MET A 1 -2.95 2.44 -0.16
C MET A 1 -4.28 1.79 0.23
N THR A 2 -5.09 1.37 -0.74
CA THR A 2 -6.49 0.98 -0.53
C THR A 2 -6.67 -0.28 0.32
N GLN A 3 -5.70 -1.21 0.30
CA GLN A 3 -5.79 -2.41 1.13
C GLN A 3 -5.72 -2.07 2.63
N PHE A 4 -4.95 -1.05 3.01
CA PHE A 4 -4.85 -0.61 4.40
C PHE A 4 -6.16 0.03 4.87
N VAL A 5 -6.71 0.94 4.05
CA VAL A 5 -7.99 1.63 4.32
C VAL A 5 -9.13 0.63 4.49
N CYS A 6 -9.35 -0.25 3.51
CA CYS A 6 -10.45 -1.23 3.57
C CYS A 6 -10.24 -2.24 4.70
N ARG A 7 -9.02 -2.73 4.93
CA ARG A 7 -8.76 -3.68 6.01
C ARG A 7 -8.96 -3.06 7.38
N LEU A 8 -8.42 -1.86 7.61
CA LEU A 8 -8.58 -1.14 8.86
C LEU A 8 -10.05 -0.89 9.16
N ALA A 9 -10.81 -0.37 8.19
CA ALA A 9 -12.24 -0.14 8.34
C ALA A 9 -13.03 -1.44 8.64
N ARG A 10 -12.69 -2.56 7.99
CA ARG A 10 -13.34 -3.86 8.25
C ARG A 10 -13.01 -4.41 9.63
N VAL A 11 -11.77 -4.29 10.08
CA VAL A 11 -11.32 -4.79 11.38
C VAL A 11 -11.95 -3.96 12.50
N THR A 12 -11.85 -2.63 12.44
CA THR A 12 -12.47 -1.77 13.45
C THR A 12 -13.99 -1.81 13.41
N GLY A 13 -14.56 -2.09 12.24
CA GLY A 13 -15.95 -2.49 12.03
C GLY A 13 -16.45 -3.50 13.06
N ARG A 14 -15.62 -4.51 13.37
CA ARG A 14 -15.93 -5.60 14.29
C ARG A 14 -15.64 -5.29 15.76
N LEU A 15 -14.87 -4.24 16.05
CA LEU A 15 -14.38 -3.93 17.39
C LEU A 15 -15.21 -2.86 18.14
N GLY A 16 -15.99 -2.05 17.42
CA GLY A 16 -16.92 -1.08 18.03
C GLY A 16 -16.85 0.33 17.41
N VAL A 17 -17.77 1.21 17.83
CA VAL A 17 -17.90 2.58 17.27
C VAL A 17 -16.68 3.44 17.59
N ALA A 18 -16.14 3.34 18.81
CA ALA A 18 -14.94 4.10 19.22
C ALA A 18 -13.71 3.75 18.36
N GLN A 19 -13.49 2.47 18.09
CA GLN A 19 -12.37 1.99 17.28
C GLN A 19 -12.52 2.40 15.81
N ARG A 20 -13.75 2.43 15.28
CA ARG A 20 -14.01 2.98 13.93
C ARG A 20 -13.67 4.47 13.86
N GLY A 21 -14.07 5.23 14.88
CA GLY A 21 -13.75 6.67 14.98
C GLY A 21 -12.25 6.93 15.02
N GLN A 22 -11.50 6.18 15.85
CA GLN A 22 -10.04 6.27 15.91
C GLN A 22 -9.37 5.89 14.60
N ALA A 23 -9.80 4.79 13.96
CA ALA A 23 -9.29 4.42 12.64
C ALA A 23 -9.54 5.50 11.60
N ARG A 24 -10.72 6.14 11.64
CA ARG A 24 -11.04 7.22 10.73
C ARG A 24 -10.12 8.43 10.94
N ALA A 25 -9.90 8.83 12.18
CA ALA A 25 -8.98 9.92 12.51
C ALA A 25 -7.54 9.65 12.02
N ILE A 26 -7.05 8.42 12.16
CA ILE A 26 -5.74 8.02 11.62
C ILE A 26 -5.72 8.14 10.10
N LEU A 27 -6.76 7.66 9.41
CA LEU A 27 -6.83 7.73 7.96
C LEU A 27 -6.94 9.17 7.44
N ASP A 28 -7.63 10.05 8.17
CA ASP A 28 -7.75 11.47 7.82
C ASP A 28 -6.43 12.24 8.02
N ALA A 29 -5.51 11.71 8.84
CA ALA A 29 -4.16 12.26 9.01
C ALA A 29 -3.17 11.80 7.91
N LEU A 30 -3.57 10.88 7.02
CA LEU A 30 -2.74 10.38 5.93
C LEU A 30 -3.15 11.02 4.60
N ASN A 31 -2.17 11.32 3.75
CA ASN A 31 -2.46 11.71 2.37
C ASN A 31 -2.87 10.46 1.57
N LEU A 32 -4.17 10.34 1.24
CA LEU A 32 -4.71 9.19 0.52
C LEU A 32 -4.73 9.39 -1.00
N VAL A 33 -3.92 8.62 -1.72
CA VAL A 33 -3.97 8.50 -3.18
C VAL A 33 -5.20 7.67 -3.59
N ARG A 34 -6.06 8.26 -4.44
CA ARG A 34 -7.19 7.54 -5.03
C ARG A 34 -6.69 6.57 -6.10
N ILE A 35 -7.30 5.38 -6.17
CA ILE A 35 -7.08 4.49 -7.31
C ILE A 35 -7.71 5.15 -8.54
N SER A 36 -6.90 5.42 -9.55
CA SER A 36 -7.33 5.90 -10.86
C SER A 36 -7.14 4.82 -11.92
N SER A 37 -7.75 5.01 -13.10
CA SER A 37 -7.52 4.11 -14.24
C SER A 37 -6.05 4.05 -14.62
N GLN A 38 -5.32 5.17 -14.57
CA GLN A 38 -3.89 5.23 -14.85
C GLN A 38 -3.06 4.33 -13.91
N ILE A 39 -3.42 4.27 -12.62
CA ILE A 39 -2.76 3.36 -11.67
C ILE A 39 -3.07 1.91 -12.03
N CYS A 40 -4.31 1.60 -12.40
CA CYS A 40 -4.69 0.25 -12.81
C CYS A 40 -3.97 -0.19 -14.10
N ASP A 41 -3.85 0.71 -15.08
CA ASP A 41 -3.15 0.45 -16.33
C ASP A 41 -1.67 0.19 -16.06
N LEU A 42 -1.01 1.05 -15.27
CA LEU A 42 0.37 0.85 -14.85
C LEU A 42 0.54 -0.48 -14.10
N ALA A 43 -0.37 -0.80 -13.18
CA ALA A 43 -0.34 -2.06 -12.43
C ALA A 43 -0.46 -3.30 -13.34
N GLY A 44 -1.22 -3.21 -14.43
CA GLY A 44 -1.36 -4.28 -15.41
C GLY A 44 -0.09 -4.54 -16.23
N LEU A 45 0.84 -3.57 -16.27
CA LEU A 45 2.11 -3.65 -16.97
C LEU A 45 3.28 -4.07 -16.08
N LEU A 46 3.08 -4.16 -14.76
CA LEU A 46 4.16 -4.49 -13.82
C LEU A 46 4.57 -5.95 -13.91
N GLU A 47 5.88 -6.17 -14.00
CA GLU A 47 6.49 -7.46 -13.75
C GLU A 47 7.04 -7.54 -12.31
N PRO A 48 7.03 -8.72 -11.69
CA PRO A 48 6.60 -10.02 -12.24
C PRO A 48 5.08 -10.26 -12.13
N THR A 49 4.51 -10.96 -13.11
CA THR A 49 3.06 -11.25 -13.22
C THR A 49 2.47 -12.09 -12.07
N VAL A 50 3.33 -12.62 -11.19
CA VAL A 50 2.93 -13.35 -9.98
C VAL A 50 2.42 -12.43 -8.87
N LEU A 51 2.55 -11.10 -9.02
CA LEU A 51 1.97 -10.15 -8.08
C LEU A 51 0.44 -10.25 -8.10
N ARG A 52 -0.15 -10.31 -6.90
CA ARG A 52 -1.60 -10.21 -6.76
C ARG A 52 -2.04 -8.81 -7.17
N SER A 53 -3.26 -8.68 -7.69
CA SER A 53 -3.76 -7.40 -8.22
C SER A 53 -3.65 -6.23 -7.23
N LEU A 54 -3.87 -6.48 -5.93
CA LEU A 54 -3.71 -5.45 -4.90
C LEU A 54 -2.25 -5.04 -4.68
N ASP A 55 -1.32 -5.99 -4.73
CA ASP A 55 0.11 -5.73 -4.58
C ASP A 55 0.63 -4.96 -5.80
N ALA A 56 0.19 -5.33 -7.01
CA ALA A 56 0.49 -4.60 -8.24
C ALA A 56 -0.05 -3.15 -8.20
N ILE A 57 -1.29 -2.93 -7.75
CA ILE A 57 -1.84 -1.57 -7.58
C ILE A 57 -1.03 -0.77 -6.56
N HIS A 58 -0.61 -1.39 -5.45
CA HIS A 58 0.21 -0.74 -4.45
C HIS A 58 1.58 -0.34 -5.00
N LEU A 59 2.22 -1.22 -5.76
CA LEU A 59 3.50 -0.96 -6.38
C LEU A 59 3.40 0.12 -7.47
N ALA A 60 2.37 0.07 -8.33
CA ALA A 60 2.10 1.09 -9.32
C ALA A 60 1.83 2.46 -8.69
N THR A 61 1.10 2.49 -7.57
CA THR A 61 0.88 3.74 -6.81
C THR A 61 2.21 4.31 -6.32
N ALA A 62 3.10 3.47 -5.78
CA ALA A 62 4.41 3.90 -5.30
C ALA A 62 5.27 4.46 -6.45
N LEU A 63 5.29 3.79 -7.60
CA LEU A 63 5.99 4.26 -8.80
C LEU A 63 5.43 5.57 -9.35
N GLN A 64 4.12 5.80 -9.22
CA GLN A 64 3.49 7.06 -9.64
C GLN A 64 3.91 8.25 -8.76
N VAL A 65 4.20 8.02 -7.47
CA VAL A 65 4.76 9.06 -6.59
C VAL A 65 6.18 9.43 -7.02
N GLY A 66 6.93 8.48 -7.60
CA GLY A 66 8.22 8.74 -8.22
C GLY A 66 9.25 9.26 -7.21
N ASP A 67 9.95 10.34 -7.58
CA ASP A 67 11.07 10.90 -6.81
C ASP A 67 10.66 11.47 -5.44
N ASP A 68 9.37 11.76 -5.24
CA ASP A 68 8.84 12.18 -3.93
C ASP A 68 8.69 11.00 -2.94
N LEU A 69 8.91 9.76 -3.40
CA LEU A 69 8.82 8.57 -2.57
C LEU A 69 10.15 8.25 -1.90
N GLU A 70 10.23 8.48 -0.59
CA GLU A 70 11.42 8.12 0.18
C GLU A 70 11.59 6.60 0.36
N ALA A 71 10.51 5.90 0.73
CA ALA A 71 10.51 4.45 0.89
C ALA A 71 9.09 3.85 0.88
N LEU A 72 8.97 2.58 0.49
CA LEU A 72 7.79 1.77 0.74
C LEU A 72 7.91 1.10 2.11
N VAL A 73 6.90 1.30 2.97
CA VAL A 73 6.79 0.58 4.24
C VAL A 73 5.83 -0.60 4.08
N THR A 74 6.30 -1.84 4.29
CA THR A 74 5.43 -3.02 4.28
C THR A 74 5.94 -4.15 5.17
N TYR A 75 4.98 -4.91 5.73
CA TYR A 75 5.24 -6.17 6.43
C TYR A 75 5.08 -7.40 5.51
N ASP A 76 4.51 -7.23 4.31
CA ASP A 76 4.42 -8.32 3.34
C ASP A 76 5.74 -8.46 2.59
N LEU A 77 6.43 -9.59 2.81
CA LEU A 77 7.72 -9.89 2.22
C LEU A 77 7.66 -9.95 0.68
N ARG A 78 6.55 -10.44 0.10
CA ARG A 78 6.44 -10.55 -1.37
C ARG A 78 6.32 -9.17 -2.01
N LEU A 79 5.51 -8.29 -1.42
CA LEU A 79 5.43 -6.90 -1.86
C LEU A 79 6.77 -6.18 -1.67
N GLY A 80 7.48 -6.46 -0.57
CA GLY A 80 8.80 -5.90 -0.32
C GLY A 80 9.85 -6.31 -1.37
N VAL A 81 9.91 -7.59 -1.70
CA VAL A 81 10.79 -8.10 -2.77
C VAL A 81 10.47 -7.43 -4.11
N ALA A 82 9.20 -7.33 -4.47
CA ALA A 82 8.81 -6.70 -5.72
C ALA A 82 9.13 -5.20 -5.76
N ALA A 83 8.99 -4.48 -4.64
CA ALA A 83 9.41 -3.08 -4.54
C ALA A 83 10.92 -2.92 -4.77
N GLN A 84 11.74 -3.79 -4.18
CA GLN A 84 13.19 -3.77 -4.39
C GLN A 84 13.56 -4.08 -5.84
N MET A 85 12.86 -4.99 -6.51
CA MET A 85 13.11 -5.32 -7.92
C MET A 85 12.90 -4.13 -8.88
N VAL A 86 12.00 -3.21 -8.52
CA VAL A 86 11.75 -1.98 -9.31
C VAL A 86 12.48 -0.76 -8.75
N GLY A 87 13.42 -0.95 -7.83
CA GLY A 87 14.30 0.11 -7.30
C GLY A 87 13.70 0.97 -6.20
N ILE A 88 12.57 0.60 -5.61
CA ILE A 88 11.96 1.34 -4.50
C ILE A 88 12.63 0.94 -3.18
N PRO A 89 13.14 1.91 -2.38
CA PRO A 89 13.66 1.64 -1.05
C PRO A 89 12.58 1.00 -0.15
N LEU A 90 12.95 -0.01 0.64
CA LEU A 90 12.03 -0.77 1.48
C LEU A 90 12.35 -0.57 2.97
N LEU A 91 11.33 -0.25 3.76
CA LEU A 91 11.38 -0.30 5.22
C LEU A 91 10.40 -1.36 5.73
N SER A 92 10.88 -2.32 6.52
CA SER A 92 10.04 -3.35 7.12
C SER A 92 10.25 -3.43 8.63
N PRO A 93 9.37 -2.80 9.44
CA PRO A 93 9.55 -2.77 10.90
C PRO A 93 9.49 -4.15 11.56
N GLY A 94 8.95 -5.16 10.87
CA GLY A 94 8.86 -6.55 11.34
C GLY A 94 10.03 -7.43 10.92
N TYR A 95 10.94 -6.95 10.07
CA TYR A 95 12.13 -7.65 9.61
C TYR A 95 13.26 -6.64 9.38
N SER A 96 14.07 -6.40 10.42
CA SER A 96 15.39 -5.80 10.25
C SER A 96 16.35 -6.89 9.76
N LYS A 97 17.01 -6.65 8.62
CA LYS A 97 18.39 -7.08 8.48
C LYS A 97 19.29 -5.94 8.89
#